data_AF-A0A7E6FTQ2-F1
#
_entry.id   AF-A0A7E6FTQ2-F1
#
_cell.length_a   1.000
_cell.length_b   1.000
_cell.length_c   1.000
_cell.angle_alpha   90.00
_cell.angle_beta   90.00
_cell.angle_gamma   90.00
#
_symmetry.space_group_name_H-M   'P 1'
#
loop_
_entity.id
_entity.type
_entity.pdbx_description
1 polymer ?
#
loop_
_entity_poly.entity_id
_entity_poly.type
_entity_poly.pdbx_seq_one_letter_code
_entity_poly.pdbx_strand_id
1 'polypeptide(L)'
;MLMLKKFLHSDMPLKIKMTAPILTNEMKRHAVIVALIANHGDLEISRFLKVARSFVHKIRCELEKEDGNASPVSKRKKHSKRSDSIRTPEFIQEVKQNIRDNPGKSMRSIAKEFCVSEKTIRNICA
;
A
#
# COMPACT_ATOMS: atom_id res chain seq x y z
N MET A 1 32.85 -46.74 -38.94
CA MET A 1 31.68 -46.25 -38.18
C MET A 1 32.09 -45.87 -36.77
N LEU A 2 32.82 -44.76 -36.63
CA LEU A 2 33.05 -44.08 -35.36
C LEU A 2 32.29 -42.77 -35.44
N MET A 3 31.41 -42.51 -34.48
CA MET A 3 30.92 -41.20 -34.01
C MET A 3 29.51 -41.39 -33.41
N LEU A 4 29.40 -42.20 -32.35
CA LEU A 4 28.12 -42.37 -31.64
C LEU A 4 28.26 -42.29 -30.11
N LYS A 5 29.29 -41.57 -29.60
CA LYS A 5 29.46 -41.41 -28.14
C LYS A 5 30.29 -40.18 -27.76
N LYS A 6 29.83 -38.99 -28.14
CA LYS A 6 30.29 -37.71 -27.55
C LYS A 6 29.19 -36.65 -27.60
N PHE A 7 28.06 -36.89 -26.95
CA PHE A 7 27.10 -35.79 -26.66
C PHE A 7 26.28 -36.05 -25.39
N LEU A 8 26.89 -36.72 -24.41
CA LEU A 8 26.37 -36.82 -23.05
C LEU A 8 27.59 -36.67 -22.14
N HIS A 9 27.93 -35.44 -21.79
CA HIS A 9 28.61 -34.99 -20.57
C HIS A 9 28.93 -33.50 -20.74
N SER A 10 27.94 -32.67 -20.40
CA SER A 10 28.18 -31.32 -19.90
C SER A 10 27.14 -31.05 -18.83
N ASP A 11 27.49 -31.53 -17.64
CA ASP A 11 26.92 -31.11 -16.37
C ASP A 11 26.92 -29.58 -16.28
N MET A 12 25.74 -29.00 -16.31
CA MET A 12 25.50 -27.69 -15.70
C MET A 12 24.24 -27.84 -14.85
N PRO A 13 24.35 -28.03 -13.52
CA PRO A 13 23.21 -27.84 -12.66
C PRO A 13 22.91 -26.34 -12.63
N LEU A 14 22.07 -25.88 -13.54
CA LEU A 14 21.35 -24.63 -13.34
C LEU A 14 20.38 -24.86 -12.17
N LYS A 15 20.91 -24.82 -10.95
CA LYS A 15 20.15 -24.47 -9.76
C LYS A 15 19.68 -23.03 -9.96
N ILE A 16 18.66 -22.86 -10.79
CA ILE A 16 17.79 -21.69 -10.72
C ILE A 16 17.20 -21.80 -9.32
N LYS A 17 17.77 -21.05 -8.37
CA LYS A 17 17.05 -20.73 -7.15
C LYS A 17 15.80 -20.01 -7.65
N MET A 18 14.70 -20.75 -7.83
CA MET A 18 13.38 -20.18 -8.03
C MET A 18 13.03 -19.51 -6.71
N THR A 19 13.62 -18.33 -6.47
CA THR A 19 13.00 -17.33 -5.62
C THR A 19 11.63 -17.14 -6.24
N ALA A 20 10.59 -17.63 -5.56
CA ALA A 20 9.22 -17.53 -6.03
C ALA A 20 9.02 -16.13 -6.61
N PRO A 21 8.71 -15.98 -7.92
CA PRO A 21 8.53 -14.67 -8.50
C PRO A 21 7.50 -13.98 -7.64
N ILE A 22 7.86 -12.81 -7.09
CA ILE A 22 6.90 -11.94 -6.42
C ILE A 22 5.95 -11.53 -7.55
N LEU A 23 4.90 -12.32 -7.76
CA LEU A 23 3.87 -12.07 -8.74
C LEU A 23 3.31 -10.69 -8.43
N THR A 24 3.70 -9.72 -9.26
CA THR A 24 3.26 -8.35 -9.10
C THR A 24 1.74 -8.32 -9.20
N ASN A 25 1.10 -7.38 -8.50
CA ASN A 25 -0.36 -7.27 -8.55
C ASN A 25 -0.87 -7.10 -9.99
N GLU A 26 -0.07 -6.49 -10.87
CA GLU A 26 -0.37 -6.32 -12.29
C GLU A 26 -0.47 -7.67 -13.03
N MET A 27 0.47 -8.59 -12.81
CA MET A 27 0.43 -9.94 -13.39
C MET A 27 -0.81 -10.71 -12.93
N LYS A 28 -1.16 -10.59 -11.64
CA LYS A 28 -2.37 -11.23 -11.09
C LYS A 28 -3.64 -10.63 -11.69
N ARG A 29 -3.69 -9.31 -11.90
CA ARG A 29 -4.81 -8.64 -12.58
C ARG A 29 -4.97 -9.16 -14.00
N HIS A 30 -3.88 -9.24 -14.76
CA HIS A 30 -3.92 -9.71 -16.14
C HIS A 30 -4.42 -11.16 -16.24
N ALA A 31 -3.93 -12.05 -15.38
CA ALA A 31 -4.40 -13.43 -15.33
C ALA A 31 -5.90 -13.54 -15.00
N VAL A 32 -6.41 -12.69 -14.09
CA VAL A 32 -7.84 -12.64 -13.77
C VAL A 32 -8.65 -12.14 -14.98
N ILE A 33 -8.20 -11.08 -15.66
CA ILE A 33 -8.89 -10.54 -16.85
C ILE A 33 -9.01 -11.60 -17.95
N VAL A 34 -7.91 -12.30 -18.28
CA VAL A 34 -7.90 -13.36 -19.28
C VAL A 34 -8.86 -14.50 -18.90
N ALA A 35 -8.89 -14.89 -17.62
CA ALA A 35 -9.80 -15.93 -17.15
C ALA A 35 -11.28 -15.52 -17.17
N LEU A 36 -11.57 -14.23 -16.93
CA LEU A 36 -12.91 -13.66 -17.05
C LEU A 36 -13.38 -13.62 -18.52
N ILE A 37 -12.49 -13.26 -19.46
CA ILE A 37 -12.77 -13.30 -20.92
C ILE A 37 -13.08 -14.74 -21.38
N ALA A 38 -12.41 -15.73 -20.78
CA ALA A 38 -12.69 -17.15 -21.01
C ALA A 38 -13.98 -17.66 -20.32
N ASN A 39 -14.81 -16.78 -19.74
CA ASN A 39 -16.09 -17.09 -19.09
C ASN A 39 -15.99 -18.08 -17.91
N HIS A 40 -14.84 -18.14 -17.22
CA HIS A 40 -14.71 -18.94 -16.01
C HIS A 40 -15.43 -18.30 -14.81
N GLY A 41 -15.89 -19.15 -13.88
CA GLY A 41 -16.57 -18.69 -12.68
C GLY A 41 -15.62 -18.04 -11.66
N ASP A 42 -16.08 -17.02 -10.93
CA ASP A 42 -15.27 -16.29 -9.94
C ASP A 42 -14.63 -17.20 -8.88
N LEU A 43 -15.34 -18.26 -8.50
CA LEU A 43 -14.85 -19.26 -7.54
C LEU A 43 -13.68 -20.07 -8.11
N GLU A 44 -13.78 -20.46 -9.38
CA GLU A 44 -12.78 -21.26 -10.09
C GLU A 44 -11.51 -20.44 -10.29
N ILE A 45 -11.65 -19.20 -10.74
CA ILE A 45 -10.55 -18.24 -10.93
C ILE A 45 -9.83 -17.99 -9.59
N SER A 46 -10.58 -17.75 -8.52
CA SER A 46 -10.04 -17.52 -7.18
C SER A 46 -9.21 -18.71 -6.68
N ARG A 47 -9.72 -19.94 -6.87
CA ARG A 47 -9.04 -21.18 -6.47
C ARG A 47 -7.77 -21.42 -7.30
N PHE A 48 -7.85 -21.22 -8.62
CA PHE A 48 -6.74 -21.46 -9.54
C PHE A 48 -5.58 -20.47 -9.33
N LEU A 49 -5.90 -19.17 -9.27
CA LEU A 49 -4.89 -18.11 -9.12
C LEU A 49 -4.48 -17.85 -7.65
N LYS A 50 -5.11 -18.55 -6.69
CA LYS A 50 -4.93 -18.34 -5.23
C LYS A 50 -5.09 -16.87 -4.84
N VAL A 51 -6.11 -16.21 -5.40
CA VAL A 51 -6.46 -14.81 -5.12
C VAL A 51 -7.77 -14.75 -4.37
N ALA A 52 -7.97 -13.70 -3.55
CA ALA A 52 -9.23 -13.49 -2.85
C ALA A 52 -10.38 -13.32 -3.86
N ARG A 53 -11.55 -13.91 -3.57
CA ARG A 53 -12.75 -13.79 -4.42
C ARG A 53 -13.17 -12.34 -4.63
N SER A 54 -13.00 -11.49 -3.62
CA SER A 54 -13.27 -10.04 -3.68
C SER A 54 -12.38 -9.32 -4.69
N PHE A 55 -11.15 -9.80 -4.92
CA PHE A 55 -10.25 -9.24 -5.93
C PHE A 55 -10.74 -9.56 -7.35
N VAL A 56 -11.21 -10.79 -7.58
CA VAL A 56 -11.80 -11.20 -8.87
C VAL A 56 -13.07 -10.40 -9.16
N HIS A 57 -13.98 -10.33 -8.18
CA HIS A 57 -15.23 -9.58 -8.30
C HIS A 57 -14.98 -8.09 -8.59
N LYS A 58 -13.99 -7.48 -7.92
CA LYS A 58 -13.61 -6.09 -8.18
C LYS A 58 -13.17 -5.87 -9.63
N ILE A 59 -12.36 -6.76 -10.19
CA ILE A 59 -11.90 -6.68 -11.58
C ILE A 59 -13.06 -6.89 -12.55
N ARG A 60 -13.95 -7.85 -12.28
CA ARG A 60 -15.18 -8.05 -13.07
C ARG A 60 -16.03 -6.78 -13.13
N CYS A 61 -16.32 -6.16 -11.98
CA CYS A 61 -17.06 -4.90 -11.93
C CYS A 61 -16.31 -3.71 -12.55
N GLU A 62 -14.97 -3.75 -12.61
CA GLU A 62 -14.19 -2.73 -13.33
C GLU A 62 -14.32 -2.93 -14.85
N LEU A 63 -14.24 -4.17 -15.34
CA LEU A 63 -14.42 -4.49 -16.77
C LEU A 63 -15.83 -4.15 -17.26
N GLU A 64 -16.87 -4.48 -16.48
CA GLU A 64 -18.25 -4.13 -16.80
C GLU A 64 -18.49 -2.60 -16.83
N LYS A 65 -17.64 -1.81 -16.17
CA LYS A 65 -17.67 -0.33 -16.21
C LYS A 65 -16.83 0.23 -17.35
N GLU A 66 -15.81 -0.48 -17.82
CA GLU A 66 -14.90 -0.02 -18.89
C GLU A 66 -15.52 -0.03 -20.29
N ASP A 67 -16.55 -0.86 -20.54
CA ASP A 67 -17.43 -0.72 -21.72
C ASP A 67 -18.14 0.65 -21.79
N GLY A 68 -18.02 1.46 -20.73
CA GLY A 68 -18.29 2.89 -20.71
C GLY A 68 -17.18 3.69 -20.00
N ASN A 69 -15.96 3.73 -20.56
CA ASN A 69 -14.87 4.64 -20.17
C ASN A 69 -14.44 4.55 -18.69
N ALA A 70 -13.58 3.59 -18.36
CA ALA A 70 -12.84 3.62 -17.10
C ALA A 70 -11.32 3.67 -17.34
N SER A 71 -10.68 4.60 -16.63
CA SER A 71 -9.23 4.73 -16.55
C SER A 71 -8.69 3.76 -15.49
N PRO A 72 -7.43 3.30 -15.57
CA PRO A 72 -6.87 2.36 -14.61
C PRO A 72 -7.01 2.91 -13.19
N VAL A 73 -7.92 2.29 -12.40
CA VAL A 73 -8.21 2.67 -11.02
C VAL A 73 -7.06 2.22 -10.13
N SER A 74 -5.97 3.00 -10.14
CA SER A 74 -4.86 2.83 -9.21
C SER A 74 -4.39 4.13 -8.54
N LYS A 75 -4.97 5.28 -8.89
CA LYS A 75 -4.70 6.50 -8.13
C LYS A 75 -5.59 6.52 -6.89
N ARG A 76 -5.19 5.81 -5.83
CA ARG A 76 -5.69 6.09 -4.47
C ARG A 76 -5.65 7.61 -4.29
N LYS A 77 -6.76 8.22 -3.86
CA LYS A 77 -6.80 9.66 -3.59
C LYS A 77 -5.65 9.98 -2.62
N LYS A 78 -4.64 10.71 -3.09
CA LYS A 78 -3.56 11.17 -2.21
C LYS A 78 -4.20 12.19 -1.27
N HIS A 79 -4.30 11.85 0.01
CA HIS A 79 -4.65 12.84 1.02
C HIS A 79 -3.53 13.87 1.04
N SER A 80 -3.85 15.13 0.72
CA SER A 80 -2.93 16.24 0.93
C SER A 80 -2.71 16.42 2.43
N LYS A 81 -1.52 16.90 2.80
CA LYS A 81 -1.28 17.34 4.17
C LYS A 81 -2.29 18.45 4.50
N ARG A 82 -2.84 18.37 5.69
CA ARG A 82 -3.81 19.35 6.20
C ARG A 82 -3.12 20.71 6.36
N SER A 83 -3.66 21.76 5.73
CA SER A 83 -3.05 23.10 5.70
C SER A 83 -3.34 23.92 6.96
N ASP A 84 -4.43 23.64 7.66
CA ASP A 84 -4.85 24.29 8.91
C ASP A 84 -4.20 23.67 10.17
N SER A 85 -2.99 23.10 10.04
CA SER A 85 -2.32 22.47 11.18
C SER A 85 -1.78 23.51 12.16
N ILE A 86 -2.48 23.68 13.29
CA ILE A 86 -2.06 24.51 14.43
C ILE A 86 -0.70 24.03 15.00
N ARG A 87 -0.36 22.74 14.84
CA ARG A 87 0.90 22.17 15.32
C ARG A 87 2.03 22.37 14.32
N THR A 88 2.43 23.62 14.13
CA THR A 88 3.68 23.93 13.43
C THR A 88 4.89 23.54 14.30
N PRO A 89 6.06 23.24 13.71
CA PRO A 89 7.25 22.91 14.48
C PRO A 89 7.66 24.03 15.45
N GLU A 90 7.53 25.28 15.01
CA GLU A 90 7.78 26.48 15.81
C GLU A 90 6.88 26.53 17.05
N PHE A 91 5.56 26.31 16.86
CA PHE A 91 4.60 26.27 17.96
C PHE A 91 4.92 25.16 18.97
N ILE A 92 5.30 23.97 18.49
CA ILE A 92 5.68 22.85 19.35
C ILE A 92 6.90 23.22 20.20
N GLN A 93 7.89 23.87 19.61
CA GLN A 93 9.11 24.28 20.29
C GLN A 93 8.83 25.35 21.35
N GLU A 94 8.00 26.33 21.03
CA GLU A 94 7.60 27.41 21.94
C GLU A 94 6.85 26.88 23.15
N VAL A 95 5.86 25.99 22.95
CA VAL A 95 5.14 25.33 24.04
C VAL A 95 6.10 24.51 24.91
N LYS A 96 7.04 23.77 24.31
CA LYS A 96 8.05 23.00 25.06
C LYS A 96 8.97 23.90 25.86
N GLN A 97 9.33 25.08 25.35
CA GLN A 97 10.16 26.04 26.07
C GLN A 97 9.39 26.65 27.25
N ASN A 98 8.13 27.05 27.06
CA ASN A 98 7.29 27.58 28.14
C ASN A 98 7.16 26.59 29.32
N ILE A 99 7.02 25.29 29.02
CA ILE A 99 6.99 24.22 30.02
C ILE A 99 8.34 24.08 30.75
N ARG A 100 9.46 24.18 30.02
CA ARG A 100 10.81 24.11 30.62
C ARG A 100 11.08 25.30 31.53
N ASP A 101 10.69 26.49 31.11
CA ASP A 101 10.89 27.72 31.86
C ASP A 101 10.05 27.75 33.14
N ASN A 102 8.85 27.15 33.10
CA ASN A 102 7.92 27.13 34.23
C ASN A 102 7.18 25.78 34.35
N PRO A 103 7.82 24.74 34.94
CA PRO A 103 7.23 23.41 35.00
C PRO A 103 5.98 23.31 35.90
N GLY A 104 5.78 24.29 36.80
CA GLY A 104 4.61 24.39 37.66
C GLY A 104 3.35 24.95 36.98
N LYS A 105 3.45 25.48 35.74
CA LYS A 105 2.29 25.98 35.01
C LYS A 105 1.37 24.82 34.63
N SER A 106 0.09 24.95 34.96
CA SER A 106 -0.91 23.97 34.53
C SER A 106 -1.08 23.99 33.00
N MET A 107 -1.37 22.83 32.41
CA MET A 107 -1.63 22.70 30.97
C MET A 107 -2.77 23.61 30.51
N ARG A 108 -3.77 23.84 31.38
CA ARG A 108 -4.89 24.75 31.12
C ARG A 108 -4.44 26.22 31.05
N SER A 109 -3.47 26.62 31.88
CA SER A 109 -2.90 27.97 31.82
C SER A 109 -2.13 28.19 30.52
N ILE A 110 -1.31 27.22 30.13
CA ILE A 110 -0.55 27.24 28.88
C ILE A 110 -1.50 27.30 27.68
N ALA A 111 -2.56 26.49 27.70
CA ALA A 111 -3.58 26.49 26.65
C ALA A 111 -4.26 27.86 26.48
N LYS A 112 -4.52 28.58 27.57
CA LYS A 112 -5.05 29.94 27.54
C LYS A 112 -4.04 30.95 26.96
N GLU A 113 -2.77 30.85 27.35
CA GLU A 113 -1.68 31.70 26.86
C GLU A 113 -1.52 31.61 25.33
N PHE A 114 -1.64 30.38 24.81
CA PHE A 114 -1.54 30.09 23.38
C PHE A 114 -2.87 30.10 22.62
N CYS A 115 -3.98 30.46 23.26
CA CYS A 115 -5.33 30.46 22.67
C CYS A 115 -5.73 29.12 21.99
N VAL A 116 -5.27 27.99 22.53
CA VAL A 116 -5.56 26.64 22.00
C VAL A 116 -6.37 25.82 22.99
N SER A 117 -6.92 24.70 22.51
CA SER A 117 -7.54 23.73 23.41
C SER A 117 -6.51 23.06 24.31
N GLU A 118 -6.89 22.70 25.54
CA GLU A 118 -6.05 21.95 26.47
C GLU A 118 -5.59 20.61 25.85
N LYS A 119 -6.47 19.98 25.05
CA LYS A 119 -6.16 18.76 24.29
C LYS A 119 -5.02 18.98 23.29
N THR A 120 -4.87 20.16 22.72
CA THR A 120 -3.75 20.47 21.82
C THR A 120 -2.42 20.44 22.57
N ILE A 121 -2.34 21.11 23.73
CA ILE A 121 -1.16 21.12 24.59
C ILE A 121 -0.84 19.71 25.10
N ARG A 122 -1.86 18.94 25.50
CA ARG A 122 -1.70 17.56 25.97
C ARG A 122 -1.10 16.63 24.93
N ASN A 123 -1.49 16.78 23.66
CA ASN A 123 -0.93 15.99 22.57
C ASN A 123 0.52 16.40 22.20
N ILE A 124 0.99 17.57 22.62
CA ILE A 124 2.37 18.02 22.39
C ILE A 124 3.30 17.50 23.49
N CYS A 125 2.76 17.29 24.69
CA CYS A 125 3.51 16.81 25.86
C CYS A 125 3.53 15.28 26.00
N ALA A 126 2.65 14.57 25.29
CA ALA A 126 2.64 13.12 25.18
C ALA A 126 3.79 12.62 24.29
#